data_AF-M0IQQ3-F1
#
_entry.id   AF-M0IQQ3-F1
#
_cell.length_a   1.000
_cell.length_b   1.000
_cell.length_c   1.000
_cell.angle_alpha   90.00
_cell.angle_beta   90.00
_cell.angle_gamma   90.00
#
_symmetry.space_group_name_H-M   'P 1'
#
loop_
_entity.id
_entity.type
_entity.pdbx_description
1 polymer ?
#
loop_
_entity_poly.entity_id
_entity_poly.type
_entity_poly.pdbx_seq_one_letter_code
_entity_poly.pdbx_strand_id
1 'polypeptide(L)' 'MGSHGRFREWFIQFAQYYNYQRPHQALDGQTLVEEVLN' A
#
# COMPACT_ATOMS: atom_id res chain seq x y z
N MET A 1 9.93 15.56 26.21
CA MET A 1 9.78 14.17 25.72
C MET A 1 8.54 14.09 24.85
N GLY A 2 8.69 14.34 23.54
CA GLY A 2 7.59 14.76 22.67
C GLY A 2 7.08 13.66 21.75
N SER A 3 5.74 13.55 21.64
CA SER A 3 4.97 12.67 20.75
C SER A 3 5.33 12.77 19.26
N HIS A 4 6.01 13.83 18.84
CA HIS A 4 6.39 14.08 17.44
C HIS A 4 7.38 13.05 16.87
N GLY A 5 8.31 12.53 17.67
CA GLY A 5 9.26 11.51 17.20
C GLY A 5 8.56 10.22 16.80
N ARG A 6 7.53 9.84 17.56
CA ARG A 6 6.76 8.61 17.36
C ARG A 6 5.88 8.66 16.12
N PHE A 7 5.31 9.82 15.79
CA PHE A 7 4.50 9.96 14.58
C PHE A 7 5.35 9.86 13.31
N ARG A 8 6.54 10.46 13.31
CA ARG A 8 7.45 10.38 12.16
C ARG A 8 7.92 8.95 11.91
N GLU A 9 8.26 8.23 12.96
CA GLU A 9 8.66 6.82 12.87
C GLU A 9 7.51 5.92 12.40
N TRP A 10 6.30 6.13 12.94
CA TRP A 10 5.10 5.44 12.48
C TRP A 10 4.80 5.71 11.00
N PHE A 11 4.93 6.95 10.54
CA PHE A 11 4.69 7.32 9.15
C PHE A 11 5.71 6.68 8.19
N ILE A 12 6.98 6.58 8.59
CA ILE A 12 8.01 5.91 7.80
C ILE A 12 7.69 4.42 7.66
N GLN A 13 7.35 3.75 8.76
CA GLN A 13 6.97 2.33 8.75
C GLN A 13 5.70 2.09 7.91
N PHE A 14 4.71 2.97 8.04
CA PHE A 14 3.48 2.91 7.24
C PHE A 14 3.76 3.05 5.74
N ALA A 15 4.55 4.07 5.36
CA ALA A 15 4.90 4.30 3.96
C ALA A 15 5.70 3.12 3.39
N GLN A 16 6.64 2.55 4.16
CA GLN A 16 7.41 1.39 3.72
C GLN A 16 6.53 0.15 3.55
N TYR A 17 5.62 -0.13 4.49
CA TYR A 17 4.69 -1.26 4.42
C TYR A 17 3.86 -1.22 3.14
N TYR A 18 3.21 -0.09 2.85
CA TYR A 18 2.32 0.02 1.68
C TYR A 18 3.07 0.17 0.35
N ASN A 19 4.21 0.89 0.32
CA ASN A 19 4.94 1.11 -0.92
C ASN A 19 5.75 -0.12 -1.37
N TYR A 20 6.30 -0.91 -0.43
CA TYR A 20 7.14 -2.07 -0.77
C TYR A 20 6.41 -3.40 -0.69
N GLN A 21 5.59 -3.63 0.34
CA GLN A 21 4.91 -4.93 0.49
C GLN A 21 3.66 -5.03 -0.39
N ARG A 22 3.21 -3.90 -0.97
CA ARG A 22 2.12 -3.79 -1.94
C ARG A 22 1.00 -4.83 -1.70
N PRO A 23 0.49 -4.97 -0.46
CA PRO A 23 -0.39 -6.09 -0.09
C PRO A 23 -1.74 -6.06 -0.81
N HIS A 24 -2.17 -4.86 -1.26
CA HIS A 24 -3.41 -4.66 -2.03
C HIS A 24 -3.21 -4.67 -3.55
N GLN A 25 -2.00 -4.98 -4.01
CA GLN A 25 -1.67 -4.97 -5.43
C GLN A 25 -1.91 -6.30 -6.13
N ALA A 26 -2.54 -7.25 -5.44
CA ALA A 26 -3.10 -8.46 -6.03
C ALA A 26 -4.16 -8.18 -7.13
N LEU A 27 -4.49 -6.91 -7.41
CA LEU A 27 -5.34 -6.50 -8.53
C LEU A 27 -4.56 -6.28 -9.84
N ASP A 28 -3.22 -6.30 -9.84
CA ASP A 28 -2.39 -6.23 -11.04
C ASP A 28 -2.27 -7.58 -11.77
N GLY A 29 -3.35 -8.37 -11.78
CA GLY A 29 -3.36 -9.70 -12.38
C GLY A 29 -4.65 -10.09 -13.08
N GLN A 30 -5.72 -9.29 -12.95
CA GLN A 30 -6.94 -9.46 -13.73
C GLN A 30 -7.71 -8.14 -13.68
N THR A 31 -7.24 -7.18 -14.46
CA THR A 31 -8.08 -6.05 -14.83
C THR A 31 -9.25 -6.64 -15.62
N LEU A 32 -10.43 -6.72 -15.00
CA LEU A 32 -11.72 -7.19 -15.52
C LEU A 32 -12.16 -6.60 -16.88
N VAL A 33 -11.34 -5.75 -17.50
CA VAL A 33 -11.57 -5.21 -18.84
C VAL A 33 -11.52 -6.31 -19.91
N GLU A 34 -10.84 -7.44 -19.67
CA GLU A 34 -10.88 -8.61 -20.56
C GLU A 34 -12.12 -9.50 -20.35
N GLU A 35 -12.84 -9.39 -19.23
CA GLU A 35 -14.05 -10.18 -18.93
C GLU A 35 -15.32 -9.58 -19.59
N VAL A 36 -15.31 -8.29 -19.93
CA VAL A 36 -16.47 -7.57 -20.51
C VAL A 36 -16.58 -7.74 -22.04
N LEU A 37 -15.61 -8.39 -22.70
CA LEU A 37 -15.60 -8.59 -24.15
C LEU A 37 -15.82 -10.06 -24.59
N ASN A 38 -16.61 -10.83 -23.84
CA ASN A 38 -17.06 -12.18 -24.24
C ASN A 38 -18.58 -12.23 -24.46
#